data_AF-A0A524DBD7-F1
#
_entry.id   AF-A0A524DBD7-F1
#
_cell.length_a   1.000
_cell.length_b   1.000
_cell.length_c   1.000
_cell.angle_alpha   90.00
_cell.angle_beta   90.00
_cell.angle_gamma   90.00
#
_symmetry.space_group_name_H-M   'P 1'
#
loop_
_entity.id
_entity.type
_entity.pdbx_description
1 polymer ?
#
loop_
_entity_poly.entity_id
_entity_poly.type
_entity_poly.pdbx_seq_one_letter_code
_entity_poly.pdbx_strand_id
1 'polypeptide(L)'
;MKNKKIHLDKLKEISQNIDNPKYNKENALEVLKHLINTSNNEKIRIDAIKLLIGLKLKNHIIFKILEKCLLSDESYSVRGLCAKYLLLMYPNKCRDSIKWTLRHDTSPIVLKIIKDLSFGMDGHKLEMLR
;
A
#
# COMPACT_ATOMS: atom_id res chain seq x y z
N MET A 1 -14.41 -8.77 -18.84
CA MET A 1 -14.03 -10.02 -18.15
C MET A 1 -12.61 -10.52 -18.46
N LYS A 2 -12.11 -10.45 -19.71
CA LYS A 2 -10.76 -10.93 -20.09
C LYS A 2 -9.61 -10.32 -19.28
N ASN A 3 -9.58 -9.00 -19.08
CA ASN A 3 -8.48 -8.31 -18.38
C ASN A 3 -8.38 -8.69 -16.89
N LYS A 4 -9.52 -8.93 -16.22
CA LYS A 4 -9.54 -9.35 -14.81
C LYS A 4 -8.88 -10.72 -14.62
N LYS A 5 -9.14 -11.67 -15.52
CA LYS A 5 -8.54 -13.02 -15.47
C LYS A 5 -7.02 -12.94 -15.61
N ILE A 6 -6.54 -12.20 -16.61
CA ILE A 6 -5.10 -11.99 -16.85
C ILE A 6 -4.42 -11.38 -15.60
N HIS A 7 -5.04 -10.41 -14.96
CA HIS A 7 -4.50 -9.80 -13.74
C HIS A 7 -4.42 -10.81 -12.59
N LEU A 8 -5.46 -11.63 -12.39
CA LEU A 8 -5.47 -12.66 -11.37
C LEU A 8 -4.41 -13.74 -11.62
N ASP A 9 -4.22 -14.14 -12.88
CA ASP A 9 -3.20 -15.12 -13.25
C ASP A 9 -1.79 -14.58 -12.95
N LYS A 10 -1.50 -13.31 -13.25
CA LYS A 10 -0.24 -12.65 -12.89
C LYS A 10 -0.02 -12.57 -11.38
N LEU A 11 -1.05 -12.19 -10.61
CA LEU A 11 -0.95 -12.14 -9.15
C LEU A 11 -0.68 -13.52 -8.56
N LYS A 12 -1.31 -14.56 -9.11
CA LYS A 12 -1.11 -15.95 -8.69
C LYS A 12 0.32 -16.42 -8.98
N GLU A 13 0.83 -16.13 -10.17
CA GLU A 13 2.22 -16.45 -10.56
C GLU A 13 3.23 -15.80 -9.60
N ILE A 14 3.08 -14.50 -9.32
CA ILE A 14 3.96 -13.77 -8.39
C ILE A 14 3.87 -14.38 -7.00
N SER A 15 2.65 -14.61 -6.51
CA SER A 15 2.41 -15.19 -5.17
C SER A 15 3.09 -16.55 -5.01
N GLN A 16 3.01 -17.42 -6.02
CA GLN A 16 3.61 -18.75 -5.99
C GLN A 16 5.15 -18.74 -6.00
N ASN A 17 5.77 -17.67 -6.51
CA ASN A 17 7.22 -17.58 -6.67
C ASN A 17 7.89 -16.59 -5.71
N ILE A 18 7.14 -15.88 -4.87
CA ILE A 18 7.65 -14.74 -4.09
C ILE A 18 8.76 -15.10 -3.09
N ASP A 19 8.71 -16.32 -2.56
CA ASP A 19 9.69 -16.86 -1.62
C ASP A 19 10.88 -17.55 -2.31
N ASN A 20 10.82 -17.74 -3.63
CA ASN A 20 11.92 -18.31 -4.40
C ASN A 20 13.05 -17.25 -4.54
N PRO A 21 14.26 -17.49 -4.02
CA PRO A 21 15.36 -16.52 -4.08
C PRO A 21 15.86 -16.25 -5.50
N LYS A 22 15.56 -17.14 -6.47
CA LYS A 22 15.89 -16.95 -7.89
C LYS A 22 14.79 -16.22 -8.67
N TYR A 23 13.67 -15.91 -8.04
CA TYR A 23 12.59 -15.20 -8.70
C TYR A 23 12.97 -13.74 -8.92
N ASN A 24 12.69 -13.23 -10.12
CA ASN A 24 13.01 -11.85 -10.49
C ASN A 24 12.02 -10.88 -9.82
N LYS A 25 12.41 -10.39 -8.64
CA LYS A 25 11.58 -9.49 -7.83
C LYS A 25 11.45 -8.10 -8.42
N GLU A 26 12.43 -7.65 -9.20
CA GLU A 26 12.39 -6.38 -9.93
C GLU A 26 11.33 -6.39 -11.04
N ASN A 27 11.24 -7.49 -11.79
CA ASN A 27 10.18 -7.67 -12.78
C ASN A 27 8.81 -7.77 -12.10
N ALA A 28 8.71 -8.51 -10.98
CA ALA A 28 7.48 -8.58 -10.20
C ALA A 28 7.05 -7.20 -9.69
N LEU A 29 7.99 -6.38 -9.20
CA LEU A 29 7.74 -5.01 -8.77
C LEU A 29 7.08 -4.18 -9.89
N GLU A 30 7.61 -4.21 -11.11
CA GLU A 30 7.04 -3.44 -12.22
C GLU A 30 5.64 -3.97 -12.62
N VAL A 31 5.43 -5.29 -12.62
CA VAL A 31 4.10 -5.87 -12.86
C VAL A 31 3.09 -5.42 -11.80
N LEU A 32 3.44 -5.50 -10.52
CA LEU A 32 2.56 -5.11 -9.42
C LEU A 32 2.26 -3.61 -9.46
N LYS A 33 3.28 -2.78 -9.68
CA LYS A 33 3.13 -1.33 -9.87
C LYS A 33 2.20 -1.01 -11.04
N HIS A 34 2.31 -1.72 -12.16
CA HIS A 34 1.38 -1.55 -13.27
C HIS A 34 -0.06 -1.88 -12.85
N LEU A 35 -0.28 -3.04 -12.23
CA LEU A 35 -1.62 -3.48 -11.79
C LEU A 35 -2.26 -2.50 -10.80
N ILE A 36 -1.48 -1.96 -9.86
CA ILE A 36 -1.94 -0.96 -8.90
C ILE A 36 -2.41 0.31 -9.61
N ASN A 37 -1.68 0.77 -10.64
CA ASN A 37 -1.99 2.02 -11.32
C ASN A 37 -3.11 1.92 -12.37
N THR A 38 -3.31 0.75 -12.98
CA THR A 38 -4.19 0.61 -14.16
C THR A 38 -5.44 -0.24 -13.91
N SER A 39 -5.50 -1.01 -12.81
CA SER A 39 -6.66 -1.86 -12.57
C SER A 39 -7.82 -1.09 -11.94
N ASN A 40 -8.98 -1.09 -12.61
CA ASN A 40 -10.25 -0.60 -12.07
C ASN A 40 -10.88 -1.55 -11.04
N ASN A 41 -10.17 -2.60 -10.61
CA ASN A 41 -10.68 -3.56 -9.65
C ASN A 41 -9.95 -3.39 -8.31
N GLU A 42 -10.67 -2.89 -7.31
CA GLU A 42 -10.16 -2.68 -5.96
C GLU A 42 -9.40 -3.91 -5.41
N LYS A 43 -9.98 -5.11 -5.55
CA LYS A 43 -9.38 -6.34 -5.02
C LYS A 43 -8.03 -6.65 -5.68
N ILE A 44 -7.90 -6.45 -7.00
CA ILE A 44 -6.62 -6.60 -7.71
C ILE A 44 -5.59 -5.61 -7.17
N ARG A 45 -5.97 -4.34 -6.96
CA ARG A 45 -5.05 -3.34 -6.40
C ARG A 45 -4.60 -3.70 -4.98
N ILE A 46 -5.54 -4.14 -4.13
CA ILE A 46 -5.25 -4.61 -2.76
C ILE A 46 -4.29 -5.81 -2.76
N ASP A 47 -4.57 -6.82 -3.58
CA ASP A 47 -3.74 -8.03 -3.64
C ASP A 47 -2.35 -7.71 -4.20
N ALA A 48 -2.27 -6.81 -5.19
CA ALA A 48 -1.01 -6.32 -5.72
C ALA A 48 -0.18 -5.58 -4.66
N ILE A 49 -0.80 -4.73 -3.84
CA ILE A 49 -0.12 -4.03 -2.73
C ILE A 49 0.40 -5.03 -1.70
N LYS A 50 -0.38 -6.06 -1.33
CA LYS A 50 0.09 -7.07 -0.37
C LYS A 50 1.31 -7.83 -0.90
N LEU A 51 1.29 -8.24 -2.16
CA LEU A 51 2.44 -8.89 -2.80
C LEU A 51 3.63 -7.93 -2.92
N LEU A 52 3.40 -6.65 -3.20
CA LEU A 52 4.44 -5.63 -3.27
C LEU A 52 5.22 -5.53 -1.95
N ILE A 53 4.50 -5.54 -0.81
CA ILE A 53 5.12 -5.61 0.52
C ILE A 53 5.86 -6.94 0.72
N GLY A 54 5.25 -8.06 0.29
CA GLY A 54 5.82 -9.40 0.38
C GLY A 54 7.15 -9.58 -0.37
N LEU A 55 7.44 -8.77 -1.39
CA LEU A 55 8.72 -8.83 -2.10
C LEU A 55 9.93 -8.57 -1.17
N LYS A 56 9.71 -7.89 -0.03
CA LYS A 56 10.73 -7.52 0.96
C LYS A 56 11.90 -6.73 0.35
N LEU A 57 11.65 -6.04 -0.76
CA LEU A 57 12.63 -5.13 -1.38
C LEU A 57 12.73 -3.88 -0.51
N LYS A 58 13.92 -3.52 -0.06
CA LYS A 58 14.16 -2.20 0.55
C LYS A 58 14.19 -1.18 -0.57
N ASN A 59 13.10 -0.45 -0.80
CA ASN A 59 13.14 0.59 -1.81
C ASN A 59 12.23 1.77 -1.50
N HIS A 60 12.78 2.97 -1.68
CA HIS A 60 12.06 4.23 -1.82
C HIS A 60 10.88 4.14 -2.81
N ILE A 61 10.98 3.28 -3.83
CA ILE A 61 9.92 3.00 -4.80
C ILE A 61 8.66 2.47 -4.11
N ILE A 62 8.78 1.50 -3.19
CA ILE A 62 7.61 0.96 -2.47
C ILE A 62 6.94 2.06 -1.68
N PHE A 63 7.72 2.87 -0.94
CA PHE A 63 7.17 4.03 -0.24
C PHE A 63 6.40 4.96 -1.18
N LYS A 64 6.96 5.31 -2.34
CA LYS A 64 6.30 6.22 -3.29
C LYS A 64 5.03 5.64 -3.89
N ILE A 65 4.99 4.33 -4.15
CA ILE A 65 3.77 3.65 -4.61
C ILE A 65 2.68 3.73 -3.52
N LEU A 66 3.02 3.37 -2.28
CA LEU A 66 2.06 3.41 -1.18
C LEU A 66 1.57 4.84 -0.90
N GLU A 67 2.49 5.81 -0.90
CA GLU A 67 2.18 7.24 -0.71
C GLU A 67 1.21 7.73 -1.78
N LYS A 68 1.49 7.46 -3.06
CA LYS A 68 0.58 7.82 -4.15
C LYS A 68 -0.81 7.20 -3.94
N CYS A 69 -0.87 5.90 -3.64
CA CYS A 69 -2.15 5.23 -3.41
C CYS A 69 -2.91 5.80 -2.22
N LEU A 70 -2.23 6.11 -1.11
CA LEU A 70 -2.84 6.77 0.05
C LEU A 70 -3.47 8.11 -0.33
N LEU A 71 -2.79 8.91 -1.14
CA LEU A 71 -3.20 10.29 -1.44
C LEU A 71 -4.25 10.37 -2.56
N SER A 72 -4.31 9.40 -3.47
CA SER A 72 -5.11 9.54 -4.70
C SER A 72 -5.91 8.31 -5.14
N ASP A 73 -5.82 7.14 -4.49
CA ASP A 73 -6.66 6.01 -4.91
C ASP A 73 -8.13 6.29 -4.60
N GLU A 74 -9.02 5.99 -5.55
CA GLU A 74 -10.47 6.18 -5.40
C GLU A 74 -11.06 5.34 -4.24
N SER A 75 -10.47 4.16 -3.98
CA SER A 75 -10.97 3.22 -3.00
C SER A 75 -10.44 3.54 -1.60
N TYR A 76 -11.36 3.76 -0.66
CA TYR A 76 -10.99 3.90 0.75
C TYR A 76 -10.32 2.64 1.31
N SER A 77 -10.63 1.45 0.77
CA SER A 77 -10.00 0.19 1.18
C SER A 77 -8.52 0.17 0.79
N VAL A 78 -8.21 0.64 -0.43
CA VAL A 78 -6.82 0.76 -0.90
C VAL A 78 -6.09 1.83 -0.10
N ARG A 79 -6.67 3.03 0.07
CA ARG A 79 -6.07 4.11 0.87
C ARG A 79 -5.79 3.67 2.29
N GLY A 80 -6.74 3.01 2.95
CA GLY A 80 -6.59 2.50 4.32
C GLY A 80 -5.49 1.44 4.45
N LEU A 81 -5.36 0.54 3.47
CA LEU A 81 -4.27 -0.44 3.42
C LEU A 81 -2.90 0.24 3.29
N CYS A 82 -2.80 1.26 2.42
CA CYS A 82 -1.58 2.03 2.23
C CYS A 82 -1.22 2.85 3.49
N ALA A 83 -2.19 3.49 4.14
CA ALA A 83 -2.00 4.18 5.41
C ALA A 83 -1.41 3.24 6.46
N LYS A 84 -1.99 2.03 6.59
CA LYS A 84 -1.49 1.00 7.51
C LYS A 84 -0.04 0.64 7.24
N TYR A 85 0.32 0.30 6.01
CA TYR A 85 1.70 -0.10 5.70
C TYR A 85 2.70 1.06 5.79
N LEU A 86 2.28 2.28 5.44
CA LEU A 86 3.12 3.47 5.61
C LEU A 86 3.46 3.73 7.07
N LEU A 87 2.47 3.68 7.96
CA LEU A 87 2.69 3.85 9.39
C LEU A 87 3.59 2.75 9.97
N LEU A 88 3.33 1.49 9.63
CA LEU A 88 4.08 0.36 10.17
C LEU A 88 5.53 0.26 9.65
N MET A 89 5.77 0.60 8.38
CA MET A 89 7.07 0.39 7.73
C MET A 89 7.91 1.66 7.60
N TYR A 90 7.26 2.83 7.59
CA TYR A 90 7.88 4.13 7.31
C TYR A 90 7.38 5.24 8.25
N PRO A 91 7.29 5.02 9.58
CA PRO A 91 6.61 5.94 10.51
C PRO A 91 7.16 7.37 10.45
N ASN A 92 8.48 7.52 10.33
CA ASN A 92 9.11 8.84 10.24
C ASN A 92 8.98 9.49 8.86
N LYS A 93 8.95 8.70 7.79
CA LYS A 93 8.95 9.22 6.41
C LYS A 93 7.54 9.54 5.92
N CYS A 94 6.51 8.88 6.45
CA CYS A 94 5.13 9.09 6.02
C CYS A 94 4.41 10.24 6.76
N ARG A 95 5.08 10.94 7.70
CA ARG A 95 4.46 11.95 8.57
C ARG A 95 3.66 12.98 7.78
N ASP A 96 4.23 13.54 6.71
CA ASP A 96 3.58 14.57 5.91
C ASP A 96 2.38 14.03 5.14
N SER A 97 2.52 12.85 4.53
CA SER A 97 1.42 12.19 3.80
C SER A 97 0.27 11.85 4.75
N ILE A 98 0.57 11.34 5.95
CA ILE A 98 -0.44 11.04 6.98
C ILE A 98 -1.12 12.32 7.51
N LYS A 99 -0.34 13.38 7.81
CA LYS A 99 -0.88 14.70 8.19
C LYS A 99 -1.81 15.25 7.11
N TRP A 100 -1.44 15.10 5.83
CA TRP A 100 -2.28 15.52 4.72
C TRP A 100 -3.57 14.70 4.65
N THR A 101 -3.49 13.37 4.74
CA THR A 101 -4.66 12.48 4.70
C THR A 101 -5.63 12.77 5.84
N LEU A 102 -5.16 13.04 7.05
CA LEU A 102 -6.02 13.41 8.18
C LEU A 102 -6.83 14.70 7.96
N ARG A 103 -6.31 15.62 7.13
CA ARG A 103 -6.99 16.88 6.80
C ARG A 103 -7.94 16.77 5.61
N HIS A 104 -7.71 15.82 4.69
CA HIS A 104 -8.37 15.81 3.38
C HIS A 104 -9.13 14.53 3.04
N ASP A 105 -8.84 13.38 3.67
CA ASP A 105 -9.60 12.15 3.41
C ASP A 105 -10.94 12.20 4.14
N THR A 106 -12.02 11.95 3.41
CA THR A 106 -13.38 11.97 3.94
C THR A 106 -13.84 10.61 4.45
N SER A 107 -13.06 9.54 4.26
CA SER A 107 -13.44 8.19 4.67
C SER A 107 -13.22 7.97 6.17
N PRO A 108 -14.28 7.68 6.95
CA PRO A 108 -14.13 7.35 8.36
C PRO A 108 -13.24 6.13 8.60
N ILE A 109 -13.22 5.18 7.66
CA ILE A 109 -12.42 3.94 7.75
C ILE A 109 -10.92 4.28 7.68
N VAL A 110 -10.52 5.10 6.71
CA VAL A 110 -9.11 5.52 6.56
C VAL A 110 -8.64 6.29 7.79
N LEU A 111 -9.44 7.27 8.22
CA LEU A 111 -9.13 8.09 9.38
C LEU A 111 -9.04 7.26 10.66
N LYS A 112 -9.92 6.27 10.84
CA LYS A 112 -9.87 5.35 11.98
C LYS A 112 -8.59 4.52 11.97
N ILE A 113 -8.19 3.95 10.83
CA ILE A 113 -6.94 3.18 10.72
C ILE A 113 -5.73 4.03 11.11
N ILE A 114 -5.64 5.26 10.60
CA ILE A 114 -4.55 6.18 10.94
C ILE A 114 -4.56 6.45 12.44
N LYS A 115 -5.72 6.76 13.00
CA LYS A 115 -5.88 7.06 14.42
C LYS A 115 -5.43 5.87 15.29
N ASP A 116 -5.95 4.68 15.03
CA ASP A 116 -5.67 3.47 15.81
C ASP A 116 -4.17 3.12 15.78
N LEU A 117 -3.53 3.22 14.61
CA LEU A 117 -2.10 2.88 14.45
C LEU A 117 -1.17 3.98 14.96
N SER A 118 -1.58 5.26 14.90
CA SER A 118 -0.81 6.36 15.48
C SER A 118 -0.78 6.30 17.01
N PHE A 119 -1.80 5.71 17.65
CA PHE A 119 -1.79 5.49 19.11
C PHE A 119 -0.99 4.26 19.53
N GLY A 120 -0.91 3.23 18.68
CA GLY A 120 -0.20 1.99 19.01
C GLY A 120 1.32 2.05 18.89
N MET A 121 1.88 3.01 18.14
CA MET A 121 3.33 3.06 17.87
C MET A 121 4.15 3.79 18.92
N ASP A 122 3.57 4.71 19.71
CA ASP A 122 4.36 5.58 20.58
C ASP A 122 4.01 5.53 22.07
N GLY A 123 2.91 4.91 22.53
CA GLY A 123 2.48 4.98 23.93
C GLY A 123 2.23 6.41 24.47
N HIS A 124 2.61 7.43 23.71
CA HIS A 124 2.54 8.85 23.98
C HIS A 124 1.89 9.53 22.79
N LYS A 125 0.78 10.21 23.11
CA LYS A 125 -0.07 10.97 22.20
C LYS A 125 0.72 11.88 21.24
N LEU A 126 0.27 11.87 19.98
CA LEU A 126 0.12 13.07 19.13
C LEU A 126 1.39 13.91 18.84
N GLU A 127 2.61 13.43 19.09
CA GLU A 127 3.81 14.16 18.65
C GLU A 127 3.94 14.22 17.13
N MET A 128 3.35 13.26 16.41
CA MET A 128 3.21 13.33 14.96
C MET A 128 2.25 14.42 14.46
N LEU A 129 1.45 15.07 15.32
CA LEU A 129 0.44 16.07 14.92
C LEU A 129 0.73 17.49 15.43
N ARG A 130 1.81 17.68 16.18
CA ARG A 130 2.35 19.02 16.47
C ARG A 130 3.17 19.56 15.29
#